data_AF-A0A1Q6WN03-F1
#
_entry.id   AF-A0A1Q6WN03-F1
#
_cell.length_a   1.000
_cell.length_b   1.000
_cell.length_c   1.000
_cell.angle_alpha   90.00
_cell.angle_beta   90.00
_cell.angle_gamma   90.00
#
_symmetry.space_group_name_H-M   'P 1'
#
loop_
_entity.id
_entity.type
_entity.pdbx_description
1 polymer ?
#
loop_
_entity_poly.entity_id
_entity_poly.type
_entity_poly.pdbx_seq_one_letter_code
_entity_poly.pdbx_strand_id
1 'polypeptide(L)'
;MAATWLETWFDAVYPRADEDIFFRTNALNNFNDRLAIVDALRRAALVTMRPTGPISLRHIELASGIIPITKGEAAPPKDGEINAAFAAAPLADLRAQLAAAQVALDSLAKIDATMAAAGGVEATPNFDGRTDKEKLVSLRHQLKRIHEVVRTQIAARPDAAPAGADGTGAAEGGAAPGTVGVIRTRQDAIRALDAVTTFFENTEPSSPVPLFIERAKRLIAKNFLDVLQDIVPDALTAAKAAGGIRDKK
;
A
#
# COMPACT_ATOMS: atom_id res chain seq x y z
N MET A 1 9.37 -7.00 21.30
CA MET A 1 9.91 -6.91 22.67
C MET A 1 8.95 -6.20 23.62
N ALA A 2 8.55 -4.94 23.37
CA ALA A 2 7.61 -4.23 24.26
C ALA A 2 6.28 -4.99 24.50
N ALA A 3 5.64 -5.49 23.44
CA ALA A 3 4.42 -6.31 23.55
C ALA A 3 4.62 -7.52 24.50
N THR A 4 5.69 -8.29 24.27
CA THR A 4 6.05 -9.45 25.10
C THR A 4 6.32 -9.08 26.56
N TRP A 5 6.98 -7.95 26.80
CA TRP A 5 7.25 -7.48 28.16
C TRP A 5 5.96 -7.10 28.89
N LEU A 6 5.03 -6.43 28.21
CA LEU A 6 3.73 -6.10 28.78
C LEU A 6 2.89 -7.36 29.04
N GLU A 7 2.92 -8.35 28.14
CA GLU A 7 2.20 -9.62 28.34
C GLU A 7 2.77 -10.46 29.50
N THR A 8 4.10 -10.49 29.67
CA THR A 8 4.77 -11.42 30.59
C THR A 8 5.06 -10.82 31.95
N TRP A 9 5.37 -9.51 32.01
CA TRP A 9 5.83 -8.82 33.21
C TRP A 9 5.11 -7.48 33.43
N PHE A 10 3.80 -7.43 33.17
CA PHE A 10 3.01 -6.19 33.19
C PHE A 10 3.30 -5.29 34.41
N ASP A 11 3.33 -5.86 35.61
CA ASP A 11 3.52 -5.10 36.85
C ASP A 11 4.96 -4.60 37.06
N ALA A 12 5.94 -5.27 36.45
CA ALA A 12 7.36 -4.97 36.61
C ALA A 12 7.94 -4.08 35.51
N VAL A 13 7.25 -3.91 34.37
CA VAL A 13 7.69 -3.02 33.28
C VAL A 13 7.59 -1.55 33.72
N TYR A 14 8.67 -0.81 33.55
CA TYR A 14 8.72 0.63 33.79
C TYR A 14 8.32 1.43 32.54
N PRO A 15 7.58 2.56 32.68
CA PRO A 15 6.96 3.06 33.91
C PRO A 15 5.92 2.09 34.48
N ARG A 16 5.90 1.94 35.80
CA ARG A 16 4.95 1.04 36.47
C ARG A 16 3.53 1.59 36.37
N ALA A 17 2.55 0.69 36.33
CA ALA A 17 1.13 1.04 36.20
C ALA A 17 0.41 1.20 37.55
N ASP A 18 1.08 0.92 38.67
CA ASP A 18 0.55 1.04 40.04
C ASP A 18 0.38 2.49 40.49
N GLU A 19 1.24 3.40 40.02
CA GLU A 19 1.08 4.84 40.25
C GLU A 19 0.05 5.46 39.32
N ASP A 20 0.30 5.39 38.00
CA ASP A 20 -0.59 5.89 36.95
C ASP A 20 -0.28 5.18 35.62
N ILE A 21 -1.25 4.44 35.09
CA ILE A 21 -1.12 3.71 33.83
C ILE A 21 -0.81 4.65 32.65
N PHE A 22 -1.21 5.93 32.71
CA PHE A 22 -0.98 6.89 31.64
C PHE A 22 0.50 7.24 31.46
N PHE A 23 1.36 7.07 32.48
CA PHE A 23 2.81 7.20 32.29
C PHE A 23 3.34 6.15 31.31
N ARG A 24 2.82 4.93 31.40
CA ARG A 24 3.15 3.85 30.47
C ARG A 24 2.55 4.10 29.09
N THR A 25 1.29 4.54 29.01
CA THR A 25 0.68 4.94 27.74
C THR A 25 1.51 6.02 27.03
N ASN A 26 1.97 7.03 27.76
CA ASN A 26 2.84 8.09 27.23
C ASN A 26 4.20 7.55 26.77
N ALA A 27 4.81 6.63 27.52
CA ALA A 27 6.05 5.97 27.08
C ALA A 27 5.84 5.21 25.77
N LEU A 28 4.75 4.44 25.65
CA LEU A 28 4.42 3.68 24.44
C LEU A 28 4.10 4.58 23.25
N ASN A 29 3.47 5.74 23.47
CA ASN A 29 3.17 6.71 22.41
C ASN A 29 4.44 7.20 21.66
N ASN A 30 5.63 7.10 22.25
CA ASN A 30 6.89 7.44 21.57
C ASN A 30 7.19 6.52 20.37
N PHE A 31 6.60 5.33 20.28
CA PHE A 31 6.70 4.52 19.05
C PHE A 31 6.01 5.21 17.86
N ASN A 32 5.02 6.05 18.10
CA ASN A 32 4.37 6.86 17.08
C ASN A 32 5.02 8.25 16.91
N ASP A 33 6.21 8.48 17.46
CA ASP A 33 6.91 9.75 17.26
C ASP A 33 7.22 9.97 15.78
N ARG A 34 6.77 11.12 15.27
CA ARG A 34 6.80 11.44 13.85
C ARG A 34 8.21 11.54 13.30
N LEU A 35 9.12 12.17 14.04
CA LEU A 35 10.46 12.50 13.55
C LEU A 35 11.45 11.37 13.82
N ALA A 36 11.37 10.76 15.01
CA ALA A 36 12.30 9.74 15.46
C ALA A 36 12.00 8.36 14.85
N ILE A 37 10.72 7.99 14.72
CA ILE A 37 10.33 6.63 14.31
C ILE A 37 9.65 6.62 12.95
N VAL A 38 8.55 7.36 12.80
CA VAL A 38 7.71 7.26 11.59
C VAL A 38 8.47 7.72 10.34
N ASP A 39 9.09 8.89 10.38
CA ASP A 39 9.82 9.41 9.21
C ASP A 39 11.06 8.56 8.89
N ALA A 40 11.71 7.97 9.91
CA ALA A 40 12.80 7.04 9.72
C ALA A 40 12.31 5.74 9.04
N LEU A 41 11.21 5.15 9.51
CA LEU A 41 10.58 3.98 8.90
C LEU A 41 10.18 4.25 7.45
N ARG A 42 9.58 5.41 7.19
CA ARG A 42 9.13 5.83 5.86
C ARG A 42 10.28 6.01 4.87
N ARG A 43 11.47 6.38 5.35
CA ARG A 43 12.70 6.56 4.57
C ARG A 43 13.59 5.32 4.52
N ALA A 44 13.30 4.30 5.33
CA ALA A 44 14.03 3.04 5.32
C ALA A 44 13.94 2.38 3.94
N ALA A 45 15.06 1.81 3.48
CA ALA A 45 15.12 1.16 2.18
C ALA A 45 14.31 -0.14 2.22
N LEU A 46 13.31 -0.23 1.35
CA LEU A 46 12.60 -1.49 1.08
C LEU A 46 13.43 -2.37 0.15
N VAL A 47 14.01 -1.78 -0.90
CA VAL A 47 14.92 -2.47 -1.83
C VAL A 47 16.05 -1.54 -2.24
N THR A 48 17.16 -2.10 -2.72
CA THR A 48 18.30 -1.31 -3.23
C THR A 48 18.71 -1.84 -4.60
N MET A 49 18.92 -0.96 -5.57
CA MET A 49 19.39 -1.33 -6.91
C MET A 49 20.52 -0.39 -7.36
N ARG A 50 21.58 -0.93 -7.97
CA ARG A 50 22.83 -0.19 -8.26
C ARG A 50 22.65 1.14 -9.03
N PRO A 51 21.80 1.26 -10.07
CA PRO A 51 21.63 2.51 -10.81
C PRO A 51 20.72 3.54 -10.11
N THR A 52 19.75 3.10 -9.31
CA THR A 52 18.71 3.96 -8.72
C THR A 52 18.91 4.23 -7.22
N GLY A 53 19.77 3.45 -6.57
CA GLY A 53 20.01 3.52 -5.13
C GLY A 53 18.90 2.87 -4.30
N PRO A 54 18.77 3.26 -3.02
CA PRO A 54 17.74 2.72 -2.13
C PRO A 54 16.35 3.28 -2.48
N ILE A 55 15.37 2.39 -2.54
CA ILE A 55 13.96 2.73 -2.75
C ILE A 55 13.21 2.51 -1.44
N SER A 56 12.56 3.56 -0.94
CA SER A 56 11.82 3.57 0.33
C SER A 56 10.32 3.77 0.08
N LEU A 57 9.50 3.61 1.12
CA LEU A 57 8.06 3.93 1.04
C LEU A 57 7.85 5.38 0.59
N ARG A 58 8.66 6.33 1.09
CA ARG A 58 8.60 7.73 0.66
C ARG A 58 8.77 7.91 -0.85
N HIS A 59 9.71 7.17 -1.46
CA HIS A 59 9.93 7.24 -2.91
C HIS A 59 8.69 6.78 -3.68
N ILE A 60 8.03 5.72 -3.21
CA ILE A 60 6.81 5.20 -3.81
C ILE A 60 5.67 6.22 -3.71
N GLU A 61 5.51 6.87 -2.55
CA GLU A 61 4.46 7.87 -2.35
C GLU A 61 4.68 9.16 -3.16
N LEU A 62 5.94 9.55 -3.39
CA LEU A 62 6.28 10.62 -4.33
C LEU A 62 5.96 10.23 -5.77
N ALA A 63 6.36 9.03 -6.19
CA ALA A 63 6.12 8.53 -7.54
C ALA A 63 4.62 8.41 -7.84
N SER A 64 3.82 7.96 -6.87
CA SER A 64 2.36 7.84 -6.98
C SER A 64 1.60 9.16 -6.80
N GLY A 65 2.29 10.27 -6.53
CA GLY A 65 1.67 11.58 -6.29
C GLY A 65 0.86 11.70 -4.98
N ILE A 66 1.02 10.76 -4.04
CA ILE A 66 0.39 10.83 -2.71
C ILE A 66 0.99 12.00 -1.92
N ILE A 67 2.29 12.23 -2.06
CA ILE A 67 2.95 13.42 -1.54
C ILE A 67 3.57 14.26 -2.66
N PRO A 68 3.53 15.60 -2.55
CA PRO A 68 4.11 16.48 -3.54
C PRO A 68 5.65 16.46 -3.48
N ILE A 69 6.28 16.59 -4.64
CA ILE A 69 7.72 16.83 -4.74
C ILE A 69 8.00 18.26 -4.28
N THR A 70 8.89 18.41 -3.29
CA THR A 70 9.28 19.74 -2.79
C THR A 70 10.35 20.35 -3.70
N LYS A 71 10.33 21.68 -3.87
CA LYS A 71 11.31 22.39 -4.70
C LYS A 71 12.73 22.13 -4.19
N GLY A 72 13.59 21.64 -5.08
CA GLY A 72 14.99 21.31 -4.77
C GLY A 72 15.24 19.84 -4.38
N GLU A 73 14.19 19.01 -4.28
CA GLU A 73 14.36 17.56 -4.15
C GLU A 73 14.70 16.93 -5.51
N ALA A 74 15.49 15.85 -5.47
CA ALA A 74 15.72 15.01 -6.65
C ALA A 74 14.39 14.41 -7.14
N ALA A 75 14.27 14.20 -8.45
CA ALA A 75 13.11 13.53 -9.02
C ALA A 75 12.97 12.12 -8.42
N PRO A 76 11.76 11.70 -8.01
CA PRO A 76 11.56 10.34 -7.51
C PRO A 76 11.84 9.32 -8.62
N PRO A 77 12.25 8.08 -8.25
CA PRO A 77 12.33 6.98 -9.19
C PRO A 77 10.99 6.78 -9.91
N LYS A 78 11.03 6.47 -11.20
CA LYS A 78 9.82 6.20 -11.98
C LYS A 78 9.24 4.83 -11.61
N ASP A 79 7.95 4.60 -11.85
CA ASP A 79 7.28 3.32 -11.54
C ASP A 79 8.00 2.10 -12.15
N GLY A 80 8.52 2.23 -13.38
CA GLY A 80 9.30 1.17 -14.02
C GLY A 80 10.61 0.85 -13.30
N GLU A 81 11.28 1.86 -12.74
CA GLU A 81 12.52 1.71 -11.96
C GLU A 81 12.24 1.09 -10.58
N ILE A 82 11.13 1.48 -9.96
CA ILE A 82 10.64 0.88 -8.71
C ILE A 82 10.33 -0.60 -8.92
N ASN A 83 9.53 -0.92 -9.94
CA ASN A 83 9.16 -2.30 -10.25
C ASN A 83 10.39 -3.15 -10.62
N ALA A 84 11.35 -2.60 -11.38
CA ALA A 84 12.59 -3.30 -11.70
C ALA A 84 13.44 -3.60 -10.45
N ALA A 85 13.55 -2.63 -9.53
CA ALA A 85 14.28 -2.82 -8.27
C ALA A 85 13.61 -3.87 -7.38
N PHE A 86 12.28 -3.82 -7.28
CA PHE A 86 11.53 -4.86 -6.58
C PHE A 86 11.69 -6.20 -7.27
N ALA A 87 11.63 -6.32 -8.60
CA ALA A 87 11.83 -7.58 -9.31
C ALA A 87 13.23 -8.18 -9.13
N ALA A 88 14.26 -7.33 -9.06
CA ALA A 88 15.65 -7.75 -8.86
C ALA A 88 15.98 -8.17 -7.42
N ALA A 89 15.16 -7.80 -6.42
CA ALA A 89 15.39 -8.16 -5.03
C ALA A 89 15.22 -9.68 -4.79
N PRO A 90 15.98 -10.31 -3.88
CA PRO A 90 15.75 -11.70 -3.51
C PRO A 90 14.36 -11.90 -2.90
N LEU A 91 13.63 -12.93 -3.36
CA LEU A 91 12.27 -13.20 -2.86
C LEU A 91 12.25 -13.54 -1.35
N ALA A 92 13.32 -14.16 -0.85
CA ALA A 92 13.49 -14.44 0.57
C ALA A 92 13.51 -13.16 1.41
N ASP A 93 14.21 -12.12 0.95
CA ASP A 93 14.30 -10.82 1.64
C ASP A 93 12.94 -10.13 1.68
N LEU A 94 12.21 -10.13 0.56
CA LEU A 94 10.86 -9.56 0.51
C LEU A 94 9.90 -10.30 1.45
N ARG A 95 9.95 -11.64 1.50
CA ARG A 95 9.12 -12.44 2.42
C ARG A 95 9.48 -12.15 3.88
N ALA A 96 10.76 -12.00 4.20
CA ALA A 96 11.21 -11.63 5.54
C ALA A 96 10.71 -10.22 5.92
N GLN A 97 10.77 -9.25 5.01
CA GLN A 97 10.22 -7.91 5.23
C GLN A 97 8.71 -7.91 5.44
N LEU A 98 7.97 -8.69 4.63
CA LEU A 98 6.52 -8.85 4.80
C LEU A 98 6.18 -9.41 6.18
N ALA A 99 6.86 -10.49 6.59
CA ALA A 99 6.68 -11.10 7.89
C ALA A 99 7.04 -10.13 9.03
N ALA A 100 8.13 -9.36 8.90
CA ALA A 100 8.53 -8.36 9.89
C ALA A 100 7.48 -7.25 10.05
N ALA A 101 6.92 -6.76 8.94
CA ALA A 101 5.84 -5.76 8.98
C ALA A 101 4.57 -6.33 9.66
N GLN A 102 4.21 -7.59 9.37
CA GLN A 102 3.09 -8.25 10.03
C GLN A 102 3.32 -8.43 11.54
N VAL A 103 4.50 -8.91 11.94
CA VAL A 103 4.87 -9.05 13.36
C VAL A 103 4.82 -7.71 14.10
N ALA A 104 5.22 -6.62 13.44
CA ALA A 104 5.12 -5.28 14.01
C ALA A 104 3.65 -4.87 14.21
N LEU A 105 2.78 -5.09 13.22
CA LEU A 105 1.34 -4.81 13.33
C LEU A 105 0.68 -5.63 14.44
N ASP A 106 1.00 -6.92 14.53
CA ASP A 106 0.50 -7.81 15.59
C ASP A 106 0.99 -7.36 16.97
N SER A 107 2.24 -6.89 17.05
CA SER A 107 2.79 -6.36 18.30
C SER A 107 2.06 -5.09 18.75
N LEU A 108 1.69 -4.19 17.82
CA LEU A 108 0.89 -3.01 18.16
C LEU A 108 -0.50 -3.42 18.68
N ALA A 109 -1.17 -4.35 17.99
CA ALA A 109 -2.48 -4.85 18.41
C ALA A 109 -2.44 -5.52 19.80
N LYS A 110 -1.38 -6.27 20.11
CA LYS A 110 -1.16 -6.84 21.43
C LYS A 110 -0.99 -5.77 22.50
N ILE A 111 -0.18 -4.74 22.23
CA ILE A 111 0.00 -3.62 23.16
C ILE A 111 -1.35 -2.94 23.44
N ASP A 112 -2.15 -2.69 22.41
CA ASP A 112 -3.48 -2.09 22.56
C ASP A 112 -4.36 -2.96 23.47
N ALA A 113 -4.41 -4.27 23.21
CA ALA A 113 -5.22 -5.21 23.99
C ALA A 113 -4.76 -5.29 25.46
N THR A 114 -3.45 -5.38 25.71
CA THR A 114 -2.91 -5.44 27.08
C THR A 114 -3.18 -4.15 27.85
N MET A 115 -2.98 -2.98 27.23
CA MET A 115 -3.24 -1.70 27.88
C MET A 115 -4.73 -1.46 28.10
N ALA A 116 -5.58 -1.84 27.14
CA ALA A 116 -7.03 -1.77 27.27
C ALA A 116 -7.56 -2.66 28.42
N ALA A 117 -7.01 -3.87 28.55
CA ALA A 117 -7.39 -4.78 29.63
C ALA A 117 -7.04 -4.24 31.02
N ALA A 118 -5.96 -3.48 31.13
CA ALA A 118 -5.47 -2.97 32.42
C ALA A 118 -6.07 -1.62 32.84
N GLY A 119 -6.32 -0.69 31.92
CA GLY A 119 -6.81 0.66 32.24
C GLY A 119 -7.96 1.16 31.36
N GLY A 120 -8.63 0.25 30.66
CA GLY A 120 -9.70 0.59 29.72
C GLY A 120 -9.20 1.24 28.44
N VAL A 121 -10.14 1.62 27.57
CA VAL A 121 -9.85 2.18 26.24
C VAL A 121 -9.00 3.44 26.32
N GLU A 122 -9.15 4.26 27.36
CA GLU A 122 -8.39 5.50 27.53
C GLU A 122 -6.89 5.26 27.76
N ALA A 123 -6.51 4.14 28.37
CA ALA A 123 -5.11 3.76 28.58
C ALA A 123 -4.43 3.23 27.31
N THR A 124 -5.17 3.01 26.22
CA THR A 124 -4.58 2.51 24.96
C THR A 124 -3.65 3.56 24.33
N PRO A 125 -2.45 3.17 23.88
CA PRO A 125 -1.59 4.07 23.13
C PRO A 125 -2.21 4.46 21.78
N ASN A 126 -1.86 5.64 21.30
CA ASN A 126 -2.29 6.14 20.01
C ASN A 126 -1.25 5.83 18.93
N PHE A 127 -1.36 4.66 18.32
CA PHE A 127 -0.55 4.28 17.15
C PHE A 127 -1.20 4.61 15.80
N ASP A 128 -2.46 5.03 15.82
CA ASP A 128 -3.27 5.28 14.63
C ASP A 128 -3.35 6.75 14.25
N GLY A 129 -3.04 7.69 15.16
CA GLY A 129 -3.22 9.13 14.95
C GLY A 129 -4.61 9.60 15.39
N ARG A 130 -4.69 10.81 15.97
CA ARG A 130 -5.96 11.37 16.50
C ARG A 130 -6.76 12.10 15.43
N THR A 131 -6.05 12.74 14.50
CA THR A 131 -6.66 13.50 13.39
C THR A 131 -6.54 12.74 12.08
N ASP A 132 -7.37 13.05 11.09
CA ASP A 132 -7.28 12.41 9.77
C ASP A 132 -5.93 12.63 9.10
N LYS A 133 -5.28 13.77 9.36
CA LYS A 133 -3.91 14.03 8.90
C LYS A 133 -2.89 13.15 9.60
N GLU A 134 -2.99 13.00 10.92
CA GLU A 134 -2.11 12.12 11.70
C GLU A 134 -2.27 10.66 11.31
N LYS A 135 -3.50 10.23 10.96
CA LYS A 135 -3.76 8.86 10.52
C LYS A 135 -3.01 8.45 9.27
N LEU A 136 -2.77 9.38 8.35
CA LEU A 136 -2.00 9.11 7.13
C LEU A 136 -0.49 8.97 7.40
N VAL A 137 -0.03 9.41 8.56
CA VAL A 137 1.39 9.43 8.93
C VAL A 137 1.66 8.72 10.24
N SER A 138 0.72 7.89 10.72
CA SER A 138 0.89 7.15 11.95
C SER A 138 1.72 5.89 11.72
N LEU A 139 2.36 5.39 12.77
CA LEU A 139 3.17 4.18 12.73
C LEU A 139 2.38 3.01 12.15
N ARG A 140 1.15 2.78 12.61
CA ARG A 140 0.34 1.66 12.12
C ARG A 140 0.01 1.83 10.63
N HIS A 141 -0.29 3.05 10.19
CA HIS A 141 -0.51 3.32 8.77
C HIS A 141 0.72 3.03 7.93
N GLN A 142 1.90 3.52 8.33
CA GLN A 142 3.15 3.29 7.59
C GLN A 142 3.49 1.79 7.52
N LEU A 143 3.33 1.04 8.62
CA LEU A 143 3.53 -0.42 8.63
C LEU A 143 2.55 -1.15 7.69
N LYS A 144 1.26 -0.77 7.68
CA LYS A 144 0.27 -1.31 6.73
C LYS A 144 0.65 -1.00 5.28
N ARG A 145 1.13 0.21 5.00
CA ARG A 145 1.58 0.61 3.65
C ARG A 145 2.80 -0.20 3.20
N ILE A 146 3.80 -0.39 4.06
CA ILE A 146 4.96 -1.24 3.78
C ILE A 146 4.52 -2.67 3.50
N HIS A 147 3.69 -3.24 4.39
CA HIS A 147 3.15 -4.59 4.22
C HIS A 147 2.45 -4.75 2.87
N GLU A 148 1.57 -3.81 2.51
CA GLU A 148 0.80 -3.88 1.27
C GLU A 148 1.66 -3.75 0.01
N VAL A 149 2.62 -2.82 0.01
CA VAL A 149 3.58 -2.65 -1.09
C VAL A 149 4.35 -3.94 -1.32
N VAL A 150 4.94 -4.51 -0.26
CA VAL A 150 5.77 -5.71 -0.36
C VAL A 150 4.92 -6.92 -0.76
N ARG A 151 3.72 -7.08 -0.18
CA ARG A 151 2.77 -8.14 -0.54
C ARG A 151 2.41 -8.12 -2.03
N THR A 152 2.09 -6.93 -2.54
CA THR A 152 1.74 -6.74 -3.96
C THR A 152 2.91 -7.09 -4.87
N GLN A 153 4.12 -6.69 -4.51
CA GLN A 153 5.33 -6.99 -5.30
C GLN A 153 5.69 -8.48 -5.29
N ILE A 154 5.43 -9.18 -4.17
CA ILE A 154 5.57 -10.65 -4.11
C ILE A 154 4.51 -11.31 -4.99
N ALA A 155 3.24 -10.91 -4.89
CA ALA A 155 2.14 -11.49 -5.65
C ALA A 155 2.27 -11.27 -7.16
N ALA A 156 2.93 -10.20 -7.58
CA ALA A 156 3.21 -9.92 -9.00
C ALA A 156 4.30 -10.82 -9.60
N ARG A 157 5.01 -11.64 -8.81
CA ARG A 157 6.05 -12.54 -9.32
C ARG A 157 5.50 -13.91 -9.70
N PRO A 158 5.81 -14.42 -10.92
CA PRO A 158 5.37 -15.75 -11.34
C PRO A 158 5.90 -16.87 -10.43
N ASP A 159 7.10 -16.72 -9.88
CA ASP A 159 7.77 -17.73 -9.04
C ASP A 159 7.37 -17.68 -7.55
N ALA A 160 6.39 -16.85 -7.20
CA ALA A 160 5.97 -16.66 -5.80
C ALA A 160 4.95 -17.70 -5.30
N ALA A 161 4.44 -18.57 -6.17
CA ALA A 161 3.61 -19.70 -5.78
C ALA A 161 4.34 -20.58 -4.75
N PRO A 162 3.65 -21.09 -3.71
CA PRO A 162 4.28 -22.01 -2.76
C PRO A 162 4.75 -23.25 -3.51
N ALA A 163 6.04 -23.58 -3.37
CA ALA A 163 6.62 -24.82 -3.86
C ALA A 163 5.98 -25.99 -3.11
N GLY A 164 4.99 -26.61 -3.74
CA GLY A 164 4.21 -27.68 -3.15
C GLY A 164 3.20 -28.26 -4.14
N ALA A 165 3.71 -28.85 -5.23
CA ALA A 165 3.10 -29.97 -5.96
C ALA A 165 4.00 -30.31 -7.15
N ASP A 166 4.81 -31.36 -7.01
CA ASP A 166 5.31 -32.11 -8.17
C ASP A 166 4.12 -32.70 -8.91
N GLY A 167 4.08 -32.49 -10.22
CA GLY A 167 3.03 -32.98 -11.11
C GLY A 167 3.36 -32.65 -12.55
N THR A 168 4.20 -33.50 -13.15
CA THR A 168 4.56 -33.51 -14.58
C THR A 168 3.33 -33.53 -15.49
N GLY A 169 3.31 -32.67 -16.51
CA GLY A 169 2.38 -32.77 -17.63
C GLY A 169 2.48 -31.58 -18.59
N ALA A 170 3.25 -31.74 -19.67
CA ALA A 170 3.23 -30.85 -20.81
C ALA A 170 1.99 -31.14 -21.69
N ALA A 171 1.17 -30.13 -21.98
CA ALA A 171 0.55 -29.86 -23.29
C ALA A 171 -0.47 -28.70 -23.20
N GLU A 172 -0.25 -27.71 -24.08
CA GLU A 172 -1.22 -26.95 -24.88
C GLU A 172 -2.51 -26.36 -24.25
N GLY A 173 -2.60 -25.02 -24.36
CA GLY A 173 -3.78 -24.36 -24.93
C GLY A 173 -5.07 -24.34 -24.10
N GLY A 174 -5.12 -23.52 -23.06
CA GLY A 174 -6.39 -23.16 -22.41
C GLY A 174 -6.24 -21.94 -21.50
N ALA A 175 -6.75 -20.79 -21.94
CA ALA A 175 -6.86 -19.61 -21.08
C ALA A 175 -7.85 -19.92 -19.94
N ALA A 176 -7.34 -20.09 -18.73
CA ALA A 176 -8.15 -20.27 -17.53
C ALA A 176 -8.90 -18.97 -17.18
N PRO A 177 -10.18 -19.04 -16.76
CA PRO A 177 -10.91 -17.88 -16.28
C PRO A 177 -10.46 -17.55 -14.86
N GLY A 178 -9.66 -16.49 -14.69
CA GLY A 178 -9.32 -15.99 -13.35
C GLY A 178 -7.99 -15.26 -13.23
N THR A 179 -7.07 -15.42 -14.19
CA THR A 179 -5.85 -14.61 -14.19
C THR A 179 -6.11 -13.31 -14.91
N VAL A 180 -6.17 -12.20 -14.19
CA VAL A 180 -6.02 -10.86 -14.79
C VAL A 180 -4.56 -10.77 -15.25
N GLY A 181 -4.29 -11.26 -16.46
CA GLY A 181 -2.99 -11.17 -17.10
C GLY A 181 -2.70 -9.74 -17.56
N VAL A 182 -1.64 -9.59 -18.36
CA VAL A 182 -1.30 -8.32 -19.02
C VAL A 182 -2.53 -7.77 -19.74
N ILE A 183 -2.95 -6.56 -19.38
CA ILE A 183 -4.09 -5.87 -19.99
C ILE A 183 -3.69 -5.45 -21.40
N ARG A 184 -4.19 -6.16 -22.41
CA ARG A 184 -3.87 -5.88 -23.83
C ARG A 184 -5.05 -5.26 -24.57
N THR A 185 -6.25 -5.44 -24.06
CA THR A 185 -7.49 -4.96 -24.68
C THR A 185 -8.37 -4.23 -23.69
N ARG A 186 -9.30 -3.42 -24.20
CA ARG A 186 -10.34 -2.76 -23.41
C ARG A 186 -11.17 -3.76 -22.59
N GLN A 187 -11.42 -4.94 -23.16
CA GLN A 187 -12.16 -6.00 -22.47
C GLN A 187 -11.33 -6.63 -21.34
N ASP A 188 -10.00 -6.69 -21.47
CA ASP A 188 -9.11 -7.10 -20.37
C ASP A 188 -9.14 -6.08 -19.23
N ALA A 189 -9.18 -4.79 -19.56
CA ALA A 189 -9.30 -3.73 -18.56
C ALA A 189 -10.64 -3.81 -17.79
N ILE A 190 -11.75 -4.05 -18.50
CA ILE A 190 -13.06 -4.25 -17.86
C ILE A 190 -13.03 -5.46 -16.94
N ARG A 191 -12.49 -6.61 -17.40
CA ARG A 191 -12.36 -7.83 -16.59
C ARG A 191 -11.46 -7.64 -15.36
N ALA A 192 -10.40 -6.84 -15.50
CA ALA A 192 -9.54 -6.47 -14.38
C ALA A 192 -10.31 -5.64 -13.34
N LEU A 193 -11.07 -4.64 -13.80
CA LEU A 193 -11.90 -3.82 -12.93
C LEU A 193 -13.00 -4.63 -12.24
N ASP A 194 -13.61 -5.60 -12.93
CA ASP A 194 -14.58 -6.53 -12.35
C ASP A 194 -13.97 -7.34 -11.21
N ALA A 195 -12.78 -7.90 -11.43
CA ALA A 195 -12.07 -8.66 -10.40
C ALA A 195 -11.76 -7.80 -9.16
N VAL A 196 -11.39 -6.52 -9.36
CA VAL A 196 -11.14 -5.57 -8.25
C VAL A 196 -12.44 -5.21 -7.52
N THR A 197 -13.54 -4.98 -8.24
CA THR A 197 -14.87 -4.74 -7.63
C THR A 197 -15.27 -5.90 -6.74
N THR A 198 -15.21 -7.13 -7.26
CA THR A 198 -15.56 -8.34 -6.49
C THR A 198 -14.68 -8.54 -5.27
N PHE A 199 -13.38 -8.20 -5.35
CA PHE A 199 -12.50 -8.24 -4.19
C PHE A 199 -12.97 -7.29 -3.07
N PHE A 200 -13.29 -6.02 -3.39
CA PHE A 200 -13.72 -5.05 -2.40
C PHE A 200 -15.12 -5.34 -1.85
N GLU A 201 -16.04 -5.84 -2.67
CA GLU A 201 -17.37 -6.27 -2.20
C GLU A 201 -17.28 -7.42 -1.17
N ASN A 202 -16.30 -8.32 -1.33
CA ASN A 202 -16.11 -9.45 -0.41
C ASN A 202 -15.28 -9.12 0.83
N THR A 203 -14.33 -8.19 0.73
CA THR A 203 -13.38 -7.88 1.82
C THR A 203 -13.80 -6.67 2.65
N GLU A 204 -14.37 -5.64 2.01
CA GLU A 204 -14.79 -4.40 2.66
C GLU A 204 -16.10 -3.86 2.02
N PRO A 205 -17.27 -4.45 2.36
CA PRO A 205 -18.55 -4.10 1.72
C PRO A 205 -18.97 -2.64 1.86
N SER A 206 -18.46 -1.95 2.89
CA SER A 206 -18.71 -0.52 3.15
C SER A 206 -17.74 0.42 2.43
N SER A 207 -16.80 -0.12 1.65
CA SER A 207 -15.85 0.67 0.88
C SER A 207 -16.56 1.45 -0.23
N PRO A 208 -16.21 2.73 -0.46
CA PRO A 208 -16.75 3.50 -1.58
C PRO A 208 -16.09 3.12 -2.93
N VAL A 209 -15.04 2.29 -2.91
CA VAL A 209 -14.23 1.92 -4.08
C VAL A 209 -15.03 1.23 -5.19
N PRO A 210 -15.88 0.21 -4.92
CA PRO A 210 -16.76 -0.41 -5.93
C PRO A 210 -17.59 0.60 -6.72
N LEU A 211 -18.13 1.63 -6.05
CA LEU A 211 -18.95 2.67 -6.69
C LEU A 211 -18.15 3.51 -7.68
N PHE A 212 -16.89 3.82 -7.38
CA PHE A 212 -16.00 4.55 -8.29
C PHE A 212 -15.53 3.68 -9.46
N ILE A 213 -15.27 2.40 -9.22
CA ILE A 213 -14.88 1.46 -10.28
C ILE A 213 -16.03 1.27 -11.29
N GLU A 214 -17.26 1.15 -10.80
CA GLU A 214 -18.45 1.11 -11.65
C GLU A 214 -18.60 2.36 -12.53
N ARG A 215 -18.31 3.55 -11.97
CA ARG A 215 -18.27 4.80 -12.75
C ARG A 215 -17.17 4.77 -13.81
N ALA A 216 -15.98 4.29 -13.47
CA ALA A 216 -14.87 4.16 -14.40
C ALA A 216 -15.18 3.17 -15.54
N LYS A 217 -15.81 2.01 -15.25
CA LYS A 217 -16.26 1.04 -16.26
C LYS A 217 -17.26 1.65 -17.24
N ARG A 218 -18.22 2.45 -16.77
CA ARG A 218 -19.18 3.15 -17.63
C ARG A 218 -18.53 4.15 -18.58
N LEU A 219 -17.48 4.82 -18.11
CA LEU A 219 -16.68 5.75 -18.93
C LEU A 219 -15.83 4.99 -19.95
N ILE A 220 -15.22 3.88 -19.53
CA ILE A 220 -14.44 3.02 -20.43
C ILE A 220 -15.32 2.43 -21.52
N ALA A 221 -16.61 2.16 -21.30
CA ALA A 221 -17.52 1.55 -22.26
C ALA A 221 -18.09 2.51 -23.33
N LYS A 222 -17.88 3.83 -23.22
CA LYS A 222 -18.34 4.81 -24.22
C LYS A 222 -17.16 5.55 -24.83
N ASN A 223 -16.98 5.44 -26.15
CA ASN A 223 -16.02 6.27 -26.88
C ASN A 223 -16.38 7.74 -26.70
N PHE A 224 -15.74 8.40 -25.74
CA PHE A 224 -15.98 9.81 -25.44
C PHE A 224 -15.67 10.68 -26.67
N LEU A 225 -14.66 10.33 -27.47
CA LEU A 225 -14.31 11.06 -28.68
C LEU A 225 -15.32 10.85 -29.83
N ASP A 226 -15.86 9.65 -30.02
CA ASP A 226 -16.88 9.41 -31.05
C ASP A 226 -18.20 10.10 -30.68
N VAL A 227 -18.56 10.12 -29.39
CA VAL A 227 -19.74 10.85 -28.90
C VAL A 227 -19.54 12.37 -28.96
N LEU A 228 -18.31 12.88 -28.77
CA LEU A 228 -18.03 14.31 -28.86
C LEU A 228 -18.04 14.81 -30.32
N GLN A 229 -17.59 13.97 -31.26
CA GLN A 229 -17.54 14.28 -32.69
C GLN A 229 -18.95 14.44 -33.31
N ASP A 230 -19.94 13.71 -32.80
CA ASP A 230 -21.33 13.80 -33.25
C ASP A 230 -22.13 14.96 -32.62
N ILE A 231 -21.75 15.43 -31.43
CA ILE A 231 -22.57 16.38 -30.66
C ILE A 231 -22.04 17.82 -30.76
N VAL A 232 -20.73 18.04 -30.83
CA VAL A 232 -20.15 19.39 -30.92
C VAL A 232 -18.84 19.38 -31.73
N PRO A 233 -18.87 19.66 -33.05
CA PRO A 233 -17.68 19.63 -33.90
C PRO A 233 -16.55 20.56 -33.41
N ASP A 234 -16.89 21.68 -32.77
CA ASP A 234 -15.93 22.69 -32.30
C ASP A 234 -15.27 22.37 -30.95
N ALA A 235 -15.72 21.33 -30.23
CA ALA A 235 -15.10 20.90 -28.97
C ALA A 235 -13.77 20.16 -29.18
N LEU A 236 -13.48 19.70 -30.41
CA LEU A 236 -12.26 19.00 -30.76
C LEU A 236 -11.01 19.88 -30.58
N THR A 237 -11.15 21.18 -30.84
CA THR A 237 -10.06 22.17 -30.75
C THR A 237 -9.67 22.43 -29.28
N ALA A 238 -10.65 22.49 -28.38
CA ALA A 238 -10.43 22.66 -26.94
C ALA A 238 -9.84 21.38 -26.30
N ALA A 239 -10.28 20.20 -26.74
CA ALA A 239 -9.72 18.92 -26.30
C ALA A 239 -8.27 18.72 -26.76
N LYS A 240 -7.93 19.10 -28.01
CA LYS A 240 -6.55 19.10 -28.51
C LYS A 240 -5.65 20.08 -27.76
N ALA A 241 -6.18 21.25 -27.37
CA ALA A 241 -5.45 22.24 -26.58
C ALA A 241 -5.14 21.77 -25.15
N ALA A 242 -6.04 20.99 -24.53
CA ALA A 242 -5.81 20.40 -23.20
C ALA A 242 -4.92 19.14 -23.25
N GLY A 243 -4.91 18.40 -24.36
CA GLY A 243 -4.16 17.16 -24.55
C GLY A 243 -2.76 17.29 -25.15
N GLY A 244 -2.32 18.49 -25.53
CA GLY A 244 -0.94 18.77 -25.91
C GLY A 244 -0.40 18.00 -27.12
N ILE A 245 -1.22 17.71 -28.13
CA ILE A 245 -0.75 17.09 -29.38
C ILE A 245 -0.44 18.20 -30.39
N ARG A 246 0.85 18.38 -30.71
CA ARG A 246 1.30 19.18 -31.85
C ARG A 246 1.41 18.28 -33.07
N ASP A 247 0.64 18.58 -34.11
CA ASP A 247 0.76 17.90 -35.40
C ASP A 247 2.13 18.21 -36.03
N LYS A 248 2.90 17.16 -36.35
CA LYS A 248 4.01 17.26 -37.30
C LYS A 248 3.40 17.33 -38.71
N LYS A 249 3.86 18.32 -39.48
CA LYS A 249 3.55 18.54 -40.89
C LYS A 249 3.60 17.27 -41.73
#